data_AF-A0A212PEY6-F1
#
_entry.id   AF-A0A212PEY6-F1
#
_cell.length_a   1.000
_cell.length_b   1.000
_cell.length_c   1.000
_cell.angle_alpha   90.00
_cell.angle_beta   90.00
_cell.angle_gamma   90.00
#
_symmetry.space_group_name_H-M   'P 1'
#
loop_
_entity.id
_entity.type
_entity.pdbx_description
1 polymer ?
#
loop_
_entity_poly.entity_id
_entity_poly.type
_entity_poly.pdbx_seq_one_letter_code
_entity_poly.pdbx_strand_id
1 'polypeptide(L)' 'MITDIDRRLRQHANGSGAKYFRGRHPLQVVYSENAHNRSSAAKRESQIKAMNRADKELLVSQHLLTLKT' A
#
# COMPACT_ATOMS: atom_id res chain seq x y z
N MET A 1 7.12 -8.29 -1.94
CA MET A 1 6.58 -7.64 -3.16
C MET A 1 5.24 -8.29 -3.45
N ILE A 2 4.19 -7.50 -3.65
CA ILE A 2 2.86 -7.99 -4.04
C ILE A 2 2.80 -7.87 -5.56
N THR A 3 2.74 -9.00 -6.26
CA THR A 3 2.67 -9.05 -7.73
C THR A 3 1.27 -8.74 -8.26
N ASP A 4 0.25 -8.91 -7.42
CA ASP A 4 -1.16 -8.72 -7.77
C ASP A 4 -1.86 -8.02 -6.59
N ILE A 5 -2.01 -6.71 -6.73
CA ILE A 5 -2.58 -5.82 -5.71
C ILE A 5 -4.08 -6.10 -5.54
N ASP A 6 -4.80 -6.33 -6.63
CA ASP A 6 -6.25 -6.52 -6.61
C ASP A 6 -6.63 -7.83 -5.92
N ARG A 7 -5.94 -8.93 -6.26
CA ARG A 7 -6.13 -10.21 -5.58
C ARG A 7 -5.82 -10.07 -4.09
N ARG A 8 -4.78 -9.33 -3.73
CA ARG A 8 -4.40 -9.11 -2.33
C ARG A 8 -5.44 -8.27 -1.58
N LEU A 9 -5.97 -7.23 -2.20
CA LEU A 9 -7.06 -6.42 -1.65
C LEU A 9 -8.30 -7.29 -1.38
N ARG A 10 -8.71 -8.12 -2.35
CA ARG A 10 -9.83 -9.07 -2.18
C ARG A 10 -9.61 -10.04 -1.02
N GLN A 11 -8.40 -10.58 -0.86
CA GLN A 11 -8.08 -11.44 0.29
C GLN A 11 -8.18 -10.69 1.63
N HIS A 12 -7.73 -9.44 1.68
CA HIS A 12 -7.87 -8.62 2.89
C HIS A 12 -9.34 -8.26 3.17
N ALA A 13 -10.10 -7.90 2.15
CA ALA A 13 -11.54 -7.64 2.21
C ALA A 13 -12.34 -8.83 2.76
N ASN A 14 -11.94 -10.05 2.39
CA ASN A 14 -12.56 -11.30 2.84
C ASN A 14 -11.98 -11.85 4.15
N GLY A 15 -11.12 -11.10 4.85
CA GLY A 15 -10.55 -11.51 6.15
C GLY A 15 -9.50 -12.64 6.08
N SER A 16 -9.16 -13.15 4.90
CA SER A 16 -8.18 -14.22 4.70
C SER A 16 -6.74 -13.72 4.46
N GLY A 17 -6.55 -12.40 4.39
CA GLY A 17 -5.25 -11.75 4.31
C GLY A 17 -4.55 -11.57 5.67
N ALA A 18 -3.93 -10.40 5.87
CA ALA A 18 -3.23 -10.08 7.12
C ALA A 18 -4.20 -10.02 8.32
N LYS A 19 -3.67 -10.43 9.49
CA LYS A 19 -4.38 -10.44 10.78
C LYS A 19 -5.12 -9.12 11.08
N TYR A 20 -4.52 -7.98 10.71
CA TYR A 20 -5.11 -6.65 10.91
C TYR A 20 -6.52 -6.50 10.30
N PHE A 21 -6.81 -7.21 9.20
CA PHE A 21 -8.08 -7.12 8.45
C PHE A 21 -9.10 -8.21 8.82
N ARG A 22 -8.83 -9.09 9.78
CA ARG A 22 -9.81 -10.12 10.19
C ARG A 22 -11.12 -9.57 10.80
N GLY A 23 -11.14 -8.29 11.18
CA GLY A 23 -12.35 -7.58 11.61
C GLY A 23 -12.43 -6.16 11.02
N ARG A 24 -11.71 -5.90 9.92
CA ARG A 24 -11.69 -4.60 9.25
C ARG A 24 -11.75 -4.82 7.75
N HIS A 25 -12.57 -4.04 7.06
CA HIS A 25 -12.70 -4.10 5.62
C HIS A 25 -11.91 -2.96 4.97
N PRO A 26 -10.81 -3.22 4.25
CA PRO A 26 -10.15 -2.19 3.45
C PRO A 26 -11.07 -1.74 2.31
N LEU A 27 -11.18 -0.43 2.11
CA LEU A 27 -12.03 0.14 1.06
C LEU A 27 -11.33 0.23 -0.30
N GLN A 28 -10.08 0.68 -0.29
CA GLN A 28 -9.31 0.93 -1.52
C GLN A 28 -7.81 0.94 -1.25
N VAL A 29 -7.04 0.71 -2.30
CA VAL A 29 -5.60 0.98 -2.33
C VAL A 29 -5.40 2.39 -2.90
N VAL A 30 -4.82 3.28 -2.10
CA VAL A 30 -4.62 4.70 -2.49
C VAL A 30 -3.21 5.00 -2.99
N TYR A 31 -2.30 4.03 -2.91
CA TYR A 31 -0.90 4.22 -3.25
C TYR A 31 -0.23 2.89 -3.60
N SER A 32 0.53 2.88 -4.69
CA SER A 32 1.37 1.75 -5.09
C SER A 32 2.58 2.23 -5.90
N GLU A 33 3.74 1.61 -5.69
CA GLU A 33 4.97 1.88 -6.43
C GLU A 33 5.38 0.63 -7.23
N ASN A 34 5.79 0.85 -8.48
CA ASN A 34 6.35 -0.18 -9.36
C ASN A 34 7.89 -0.10 -9.38
N ALA A 35 8.55 -0.98 -10.16
CA ALA A 35 10.00 -0.98 -10.36
C ALA A 35 10.87 -1.29 -9.12
N HIS A 36 10.32 -2.05 -8.15
CA HIS A 36 11.11 -2.59 -7.05
C HIS A 36 11.48 -4.06 -7.27
N ASN A 37 12.65 -4.44 -6.79
CA ASN A 37 12.98 -5.84 -6.53
C ASN A 37 12.60 -6.18 -5.08
N ARG A 38 12.76 -7.46 -4.67
CA ARG A 38 12.40 -7.91 -3.32
C ARG A 38 13.07 -7.07 -2.21
N SER A 39 14.35 -6.75 -2.37
CA SER A 39 15.14 -6.01 -1.37
C SER A 39 14.74 -4.54 -1.31
N SER A 40 14.65 -3.86 -2.45
CA SER A 40 14.25 -2.45 -2.50
C SER A 40 12.80 -2.24 -2.04
N ALA A 41 11.90 -3.16 -2.39
CA ALA A 41 10.51 -3.13 -1.92
C ALA A 41 10.43 -3.23 -0.39
N ALA A 42 11.17 -4.15 0.23
CA ALA A 42 11.16 -4.32 1.69
C ALA A 42 11.73 -3.10 2.43
N LYS A 43 12.81 -2.49 1.90
CA LYS A 43 13.37 -1.24 2.42
C LYS A 43 12.36 -0.10 2.34
N ARG A 44 11.73 0.08 1.17
CA ARG A 44 10.72 1.11 0.95
C ARG A 44 9.50 0.92 1.85
N GLU A 45 9.02 -0.31 2.00
CA GLU A 45 7.92 -0.65 2.92
C GLU A 45 8.25 -0.26 4.37
N SER A 46 9.48 -0.53 4.82
CA SER A 46 9.93 -0.14 6.17
C SER A 46 9.92 1.39 6.36
N GLN A 47 10.42 2.14 5.38
CA GLN A 47 10.41 3.60 5.40
C GLN A 47 8.97 4.15 5.48
N ILE A 48 8.05 3.64 4.65
CA ILE A 48 6.64 4.06 4.68
C ILE A 48 6.00 3.71 6.03
N LYS A 49 6.30 2.55 6.62
CA LYS A 49 5.75 2.19 7.94
C LYS A 49 6.20 3.15 9.03
N ALA A 50 7.46 3.62 8.98
CA ALA A 50 8.04 4.57 9.91
C ALA A 50 7.52 6.01 9.76
N MET A 51 6.97 6.38 8.60
CA MET A 51 6.39 7.72 8.37
C MET A 51 5.23 8.02 9.31
N ASN A 52 5.13 9.28 9.72
CA ASN A 52 3.96 9.77 10.45
C ASN A 52 2.74 9.86 9.50
N ARG A 53 1.59 10.27 10.03
CA ARG A 53 0.35 10.38 9.23
C ARG A 53 0.45 11.46 8.15
N ALA A 54 0.98 12.64 8.48
CA ALA A 54 1.09 13.77 7.55
C ALA A 54 2.00 13.43 6.36
N ASP A 55 3.13 12.77 6.60
CA ASP A 55 4.06 12.34 5.55
C ASP A 55 3.40 11.33 4.60
N LYS A 56 2.58 10.42 5.13
CA LYS A 56 1.80 9.46 4.31
C LYS A 56 0.75 10.17 3.46
N GLU A 57 0.03 11.13 4.03
CA GLU A 57 -0.97 11.92 3.30
C GLU A 57 -0.33 12.75 2.18
N LEU A 58 0.83 13.36 2.45
CA LEU A 58 1.61 14.09 1.44
C LEU A 58 2.08 13.15 0.32
N LEU A 59 2.62 11.99 0.67
CA LEU A 59 3.08 10.99 -0.28
C LEU A 59 1.96 10.55 -1.24
N VAL A 60 0.78 10.24 -0.70
CA VAL A 60 -0.41 9.89 -1.49
C VAL A 60 -0.82 11.04 -2.40
N SER A 61 -0.86 12.26 -1.87
CA SER A 61 -1.28 13.45 -2.62
C SER A 61 -0.35 13.74 -3.80
N GLN A 62 0.96 13.67 -3.59
CA GLN A 62 1.96 13.85 -4.65
C GLN A 62 1.82 12.80 -5.74
N HIS A 63 1.61 11.53 -5.36
CA HIS A 63 1.42 10.46 -6.33
C HIS A 63 0.17 10.63 -7.17
N LEU A 64 -0.95 11.04 -6.56
CA LEU A 64 -2.19 11.31 -7.28
C LEU A 64 -2.07 12.51 -8.23
N LEU A 65 -1.24 13.50 -7.92
CA LEU A 65 -0.94 14.60 -8.83
C LEU A 65 -0.17 14.11 -10.06
N THR A 66 0.85 13.27 -9.87
CA THR A 66 1.64 12.70 -10.98
C THR A 66 0.79 11.87 -11.95
N LEU A 67 -0.24 11.18 -11.45
CA LEU A 67 -1.15 10.37 -12.29
C LEU A 67 -2.19 11.19 -13.08
N LYS A 68 -2.40 12.46 -12.72
CA LYS A 68 -3.41 13.34 -13.36
C LYS A 68 -2.84 14.19 -14.50
N THR A 69 -1.51 14.24 -14.61
CA THR A 69 -0.75 14.85 -15.72
C THR A 69 -0.35 13.78 -16.72
#